data_AF-A0A956MHS1-F1
#
_entry.id   AF-A0A956MHS1-F1
#
_cell.length_a   1.000
_cell.length_b   1.000
_cell.length_c   1.000
_cell.angle_alpha   90.00
_cell.angle_beta   90.00
_cell.angle_gamma   90.00
#
_symmetry.space_group_name_H-M   'P 1'
#
loop_
_entity.id
_entity.type
_entity.pdbx_description
1 polymer ?
#
loop_
_entity_poly.entity_id
_entity_poly.type
_entity_poly.pdbx_seq_one_letter_code
_entity_poly.pdbx_strand_id
1 'polypeptide(L)'
;MAELTDQELDAMILARLKEAGIDLSVLPEDDEEAPADRRRILSSARRFLRRTPAAIRALTLDPQAVPPILYPSTDFGQTEGRMP
;
A
#
# COMPACT_ATOMS: atom_id res chain seq x y z
N MET A 1 10.69 -12.82 -12.09
CA MET A 1 10.22 -13.03 -10.69
C MET A 1 9.22 -14.17 -10.75
N ALA A 2 9.34 -15.20 -9.91
CA ALA A 2 8.35 -16.27 -9.87
C ALA A 2 6.98 -15.67 -9.55
N GLU A 3 5.95 -16.05 -10.29
CA GLU A 3 4.58 -15.67 -9.98
C GLU A 3 4.17 -16.46 -8.74
N LEU A 4 3.93 -15.77 -7.62
CA LEU A 4 3.42 -16.39 -6.40
C LEU A 4 2.05 -17.00 -6.70
N THR A 5 1.85 -18.22 -6.23
CA THR A 5 0.53 -18.84 -6.21
C THR A 5 -0.41 -18.06 -5.30
N ASP A 6 -1.72 -18.22 -5.50
CA ASP A 6 -2.72 -17.56 -4.67
C ASP A 6 -2.59 -17.92 -3.18
N GLN A 7 -2.21 -19.16 -2.87
CA GLN A 7 -1.98 -19.62 -1.50
C GLN A 7 -0.75 -18.97 -0.87
N GLU A 8 0.35 -18.87 -1.60
CA GLU A 8 1.56 -18.18 -1.13
C GLU A 8 1.29 -16.68 -0.94
N LEU A 9 0.50 -16.09 -1.85
CA LEU A 9 0.13 -14.69 -1.78
C LEU A 9 -0.76 -14.41 -0.57
N ASP A 10 -1.72 -15.29 -0.25
CA ASP A 10 -2.55 -15.18 0.95
C ASP A 10 -1.71 -15.29 2.22
N ALA A 11 -0.77 -16.25 2.29
CA ALA A 11 0.14 -16.39 3.43
C ALA A 11 1.01 -15.14 3.65
N MET A 12 1.53 -14.55 2.56
CA MET A 12 2.30 -13.32 2.60
C MET A 12 1.43 -12.13 3.06
N ILE A 13 0.21 -12.00 2.54
CA ILE A 13 -0.72 -10.92 2.93
C ILE A 13 -1.04 -11.02 4.42
N LEU A 14 -1.37 -12.21 4.92
CA LEU A 14 -1.68 -12.44 6.33
C LEU A 14 -0.50 -12.09 7.23
N ALA A 15 0.72 -12.53 6.87
CA ALA A 15 1.92 -12.18 7.61
C ALA A 15 2.13 -10.67 7.66
N ARG A 16 2.01 -9.99 6.52
CA ARG A 16 2.24 -8.54 6.42
C ARG A 16 1.20 -7.72 7.19
N LEU A 17 -0.06 -8.14 7.16
CA LEU A 17 -1.13 -7.50 7.92
C LEU A 17 -0.92 -7.69 9.43
N LYS A 18 -0.51 -8.88 9.85
CA LYS A 18 -0.19 -9.16 11.25
C LYS A 18 0.99 -8.30 11.75
N GLU A 19 2.03 -8.13 10.95
CA GLU A 19 3.14 -7.21 11.26
C GLU A 19 2.68 -5.75 11.36
N ALA A 20 1.67 -5.35 10.60
CA ALA A 20 1.03 -4.03 10.70
C ALA A 20 0.03 -3.91 11.87
N GLY A 21 -0.12 -4.96 12.69
CA GLY A 21 -1.06 -5.00 13.81
C GLY A 21 -2.51 -5.26 13.41
N ILE A 22 -2.78 -5.64 12.16
CA ILE A 22 -4.10 -5.96 11.64
C ILE A 22 -4.29 -7.47 11.71
N ASP A 23 -5.11 -7.93 12.66
CA ASP A 23 -5.44 -9.34 12.80
C ASP A 23 -6.74 -9.68 12.06
N LEU A 24 -6.65 -10.43 10.96
CA LEU A 24 -7.81 -10.91 10.22
C LEU A 24 -8.46 -12.16 10.85
N SER A 25 -7.88 -12.72 11.90
CA SER A 25 -8.43 -13.89 12.60
C SER A 25 -9.79 -13.61 13.25
N VAL A 26 -10.04 -12.34 13.60
CA VAL A 26 -11.27 -11.87 14.25
C VAL A 26 -12.46 -11.78 13.30
N LEU A 27 -12.22 -11.79 11.99
CA LEU A 27 -13.26 -11.72 10.97
C LEU A 27 -13.78 -13.11 10.63
N PRO A 28 -15.07 -13.23 10.27
CA PRO A 28 -15.63 -14.47 9.74
C PRO A 28 -14.92 -14.89 8.45
N GLU A 29 -14.83 -16.19 8.20
CA GLU A 29 -14.12 -16.71 7.02
C GLU A 29 -14.85 -16.40 5.72
N ASP A 30 -16.17 -16.62 5.69
CA ASP A 30 -17.04 -16.41 4.53
C ASP A 30 -18.45 -16.07 5.06
N ASP A 31 -18.81 -14.80 5.06
CA ASP A 31 -20.11 -14.30 5.51
C ASP A 31 -20.56 -13.18 4.57
N GLU A 32 -21.67 -13.42 3.87
CA GLU A 32 -22.16 -12.50 2.85
C GLU A 32 -22.87 -11.28 3.45
N GLU A 33 -23.45 -11.43 4.65
CA GLU A 33 -24.17 -10.38 5.38
C GLU A 33 -23.21 -9.51 6.22
N ALA A 34 -22.01 -10.02 6.51
CA ALA A 34 -20.97 -9.24 7.16
C ALA A 34 -20.45 -8.10 6.25
N PRO A 35 -20.20 -6.90 6.80
CA PRO A 35 -19.58 -5.80 6.05
C PRO A 35 -18.20 -6.16 5.46
N ALA A 36 -17.48 -7.07 6.13
CA ALA A 36 -16.22 -7.62 5.66
C ALA A 36 -16.01 -9.04 6.18
N ASP A 37 -15.62 -9.93 5.29
CA ASP A 37 -15.19 -11.30 5.57
C ASP A 37 -13.73 -11.51 5.10
N ARG A 38 -13.07 -12.52 5.66
CA ARG A 38 -11.64 -12.78 5.39
C ARG A 38 -11.39 -13.07 3.92
N ARG A 39 -12.28 -13.82 3.25
CA ARG A 39 -12.16 -14.19 1.84
C ARG A 39 -12.23 -12.97 0.92
N ARG A 40 -13.12 -12.01 1.20
CA ARG A 40 -13.29 -10.77 0.44
C ARG A 40 -12.10 -9.83 0.61
N ILE A 41 -11.52 -9.76 1.81
CA ILE A 41 -10.29 -9.00 2.05
C ILE A 41 -9.11 -9.62 1.29
N LEU A 42 -8.89 -10.93 1.41
CA LEU A 42 -7.79 -11.61 0.72
C LEU A 42 -7.91 -11.49 -0.80
N SER A 43 -9.09 -11.74 -1.36
CA SER A 43 -9.31 -11.58 -2.81
C SER A 43 -9.06 -10.15 -3.30
N SER A 44 -9.48 -9.14 -2.53
CA SER A 44 -9.23 -7.72 -2.84
C SER A 44 -7.75 -7.38 -2.76
N ALA A 45 -7.06 -7.84 -1.71
CA ALA A 45 -5.63 -7.63 -1.52
C ALA A 45 -4.80 -8.29 -2.63
N ARG A 46 -5.11 -9.53 -3.00
CA ARG A 46 -4.48 -10.21 -4.14
C ARG A 46 -4.69 -9.45 -5.44
N ARG A 47 -5.93 -9.00 -5.71
CA ARG A 47 -6.25 -8.22 -6.91
C ARG A 47 -5.48 -6.91 -6.94
N PHE A 48 -5.36 -6.23 -5.80
CA PHE A 48 -4.54 -5.04 -5.67
C PHE A 48 -3.09 -5.35 -6.02
N LEU A 49 -2.44 -6.28 -5.32
CA LEU A 49 -1.02 -6.61 -5.56
C LEU A 49 -0.71 -7.04 -7.00
N ARG A 50 -1.62 -7.77 -7.65
CA ARG A 50 -1.49 -8.20 -9.05
C ARG A 50 -1.70 -7.06 -10.05
N ARG A 51 -2.48 -6.03 -9.71
CA ARG A 51 -2.83 -4.91 -10.61
C ARG A 51 -2.13 -3.60 -10.26
N THR A 52 -1.42 -3.54 -9.14
CA THR A 52 -0.68 -2.35 -8.73
C THR A 52 0.41 -2.07 -9.76
N PRO A 53 0.41 -0.87 -10.37
CA PRO A 53 1.45 -0.48 -11.32
C PRO A 53 2.85 -0.61 -10.71
N ALA A 54 3.81 -1.07 -11.51
CA ALA A 54 5.19 -1.24 -11.04
C ALA A 54 5.78 0.04 -10.42
N ALA A 55 5.38 1.22 -10.92
CA ALA A 55 5.79 2.51 -10.38
C ALA A 55 5.35 2.73 -8.92
N ILE A 56 4.13 2.30 -8.54
CA ILE A 56 3.65 2.41 -7.15
C ILE A 56 4.33 1.34 -6.28
N ARG A 57 4.54 0.13 -6.80
CA ARG A 57 5.27 -0.92 -6.10
C ARG A 57 6.73 -0.54 -5.80
N ALA A 58 7.34 0.27 -6.66
CA ALA A 58 8.71 0.76 -6.52
C ALA A 58 8.80 2.05 -5.68
N LEU A 59 7.68 2.64 -5.27
CA LEU A 59 7.68 3.88 -4.49
C LEU A 59 8.28 3.62 -3.11
N THR A 60 9.46 4.18 -2.87
CA THR A 60 10.07 4.24 -1.55
C THR A 60 9.75 5.62 -0.97
N LEU A 61 8.98 5.65 0.12
CA LEU A 61 8.74 6.87 0.88
C LEU A 61 9.95 7.10 1.78
N ASP A 62 10.88 7.92 1.33
CA ASP A 62 11.95 8.42 2.19
C ASP A 62 11.41 9.64 2.95
N PRO A 63 11.16 9.54 4.26
CA PRO A 63 10.67 10.66 5.07
C PRO A 63 11.69 11.79 5.18
N GLN A 64 12.94 11.61 4.73
CA GLN A 64 13.97 12.65 4.66
C GLN A 64 14.14 13.23 3.25
N ALA A 65 13.48 12.67 2.23
CA ALA A 65 13.55 13.20 0.87
C ALA A 65 12.86 14.58 0.73
N VAL A 66 11.96 14.92 1.66
CA VAL A 66 11.34 16.24 1.73
C VAL A 66 11.84 16.94 3.00
N PRO A 67 12.63 18.02 2.89
CA PRO A 67 13.11 18.74 4.06
C PRO A 67 11.92 19.33 4.85
N PRO A 68 11.99 19.36 6.19
CA PRO A 68 10.95 19.97 7.00
C PRO A 68 10.82 21.45 6.65
N ILE A 69 9.63 21.84 6.21
CA ILE A 69 9.30 23.22 5.90
C ILE A 69 9.17 23.99 7.23
N LEU A 70 10.15 24.85 7.53
CA LEU A 70 10.09 25.77 8.68
C LEU A 70 9.20 26.97 8.33
N TYR A 71 8.20 27.24 9.16
CA TYR A 71 7.28 28.37 9.00
C TYR A 71 7.84 29.64 9.70
N PRO A 72 7.60 30.86 9.18
CA PRO A 72 6.89 31.20 7.94
C PRO A 72 7.76 31.06 6.70
N SER A 73 7.31 30.22 5.75
CA SER A 73 8.08 29.86 4.57
C SER A 73 7.77 30.81 3.42
N THR A 74 8.77 31.57 2.96
CA THR A 74 8.72 32.37 1.72
C THR A 74 9.05 31.53 0.49
N ASP A 75 8.55 30.31 0.40
CA ASP A 75 8.76 29.48 -0.80
C ASP A 75 7.80 29.95 -1.90
N PHE A 76 8.17 31.05 -2.54
CA PHE A 76 7.62 31.40 -3.84
C PHE A 76 8.13 30.33 -4.80
N GLY A 77 7.19 29.51 -5.27
CA GLY A 77 7.45 28.39 -6.14
C GLY A 77 8.48 28.71 -7.21
N GLN A 78 9.33 27.73 -7.47
CA GLN A 78 10.19 27.63 -8.65
C GLN A 78 9.40 28.10 -9.88
N THR A 79 9.57 29.36 -10.23
CA THR A 79 9.05 29.93 -11.46
C THR A 79 9.77 29.23 -12.60
N GLU A 80 8.97 28.66 -13.50
CA GLU A 80 9.36 28.36 -14.86
C GLU A 80 10.28 29.45 -15.42
N GLY A 81 11.40 29.05 -16.05
CA GLY A 81 12.25 30.01 -16.78
C GLY A 81 13.72 29.64 -16.88
N ARG A 82 14.06 28.51 -17.52
CA ARG A 82 15.41 28.33 -18.08
C ARG A 82 15.47 28.97 -19.47
N MET A 83 16.07 30.16 -19.56
CA MET A 83 16.97 30.68 -20.64
C MET A 83 17.10 32.20 -20.50
N PRO A 84 18.19 32.87 -20.94
CA PRO A 84 19.14 32.50 -22.01
C PRO A 84 20.42 31.77 -21.56
#